data_AF-O30324-F1
#
_entry.id   AF-O30324-F1
#
_cell.length_a   1.000
_cell.length_b   1.000
_cell.length_c   1.000
_cell.angle_alpha   90.00
_cell.angle_beta   90.00
_cell.angle_gamma   90.00
#
_symmetry.space_group_name_H-M   'P 1'
#
loop_
_entity.id
_entity.type
_entity.pdbx_description
1 polymer ?
#
loop_
_entity_poly.entity_id
_entity_poly.type
_entity_poly.pdbx_seq_one_letter_code
_entity_poly.pdbx_strand_id
1 'polypeptide(L)'
;MKLLIEEFIPVEEISEEAKKEKLGNAKPPIFSLHYWWARKPLITARAAVLGALISKENLPMIVGNGDLKTNLLRILRIPKDINEGPRAHTQDPPAEYLKEAIIKTWGEIPTVLDPFAGGGSIPFEALRLGCNAVAVDYNPVAYLILKETLEYPKKYGMKLIL
;
A
#
# COMPACT_ATOMS: atom_id res chain seq x y z
N MET A 1 -21.90 -7.84 -1.84
CA MET A 1 -20.82 -7.08 -2.50
C MET A 1 -19.57 -7.94 -2.42
N LYS A 2 -18.90 -8.21 -3.54
CA LYS A 2 -17.60 -8.90 -3.53
C LYS A 2 -16.50 -7.85 -3.67
N LEU A 3 -15.43 -8.02 -2.90
CA LEU A 3 -14.25 -7.17 -2.96
C LEU A 3 -13.28 -7.68 -4.02
N LEU A 4 -12.40 -6.80 -4.50
CA LEU A 4 -11.41 -7.17 -5.51
C LEU A 4 -10.54 -8.37 -5.10
N ILE A 5 -10.16 -8.47 -3.82
CA ILE A 5 -9.37 -9.60 -3.31
C ILE A 5 -10.09 -10.95 -3.42
N GLU A 6 -11.42 -10.94 -3.49
CA GLU A 6 -12.26 -12.14 -3.65
C GLU A 6 -12.52 -12.48 -5.13
N GLU A 7 -12.27 -11.55 -6.04
CA GLU A 7 -12.54 -11.70 -7.47
C GLU A 7 -11.27 -11.81 -8.32
N PHE A 8 -10.43 -10.76 -8.31
CA PHE A 8 -9.26 -10.68 -9.15
C PHE A 8 -8.24 -9.65 -8.65
N ILE A 9 -6.99 -10.09 -8.56
CA ILE A 9 -5.80 -9.27 -8.34
C ILE A 9 -4.69 -9.77 -9.30
N PRO A 10 -3.88 -8.89 -9.91
CA PRO A 10 -2.78 -9.29 -10.80
C PRO A 10 -1.58 -9.86 -10.02
N VAL A 11 -1.71 -11.11 -9.54
CA VAL A 11 -0.77 -11.75 -8.61
C VAL A 11 0.62 -11.90 -9.24
N GLU A 12 0.71 -12.21 -10.52
CA GLU A 12 1.96 -12.41 -11.24
C GLU A 12 2.80 -11.12 -11.21
N GLU A 13 2.23 -10.00 -11.67
CA GLU A 13 2.94 -8.72 -11.73
C GLU A 13 3.29 -8.19 -10.34
N ILE A 14 2.39 -8.35 -9.36
CA ILE A 14 2.67 -7.98 -7.97
C ILE A 14 3.85 -8.80 -7.44
N SER A 15 3.89 -10.09 -7.73
CA SER A 15 4.95 -10.98 -7.26
C SER A 15 6.30 -10.64 -7.89
N GLU A 16 6.33 -10.33 -9.18
CA GLU A 16 7.56 -9.92 -9.86
C GLU A 16 8.09 -8.58 -9.31
N GLU A 17 7.20 -7.59 -9.12
CA GLU A 17 7.59 -6.29 -8.56
C GLU A 17 8.02 -6.41 -7.09
N ALA A 18 7.36 -7.27 -6.32
CA ALA A 18 7.70 -7.56 -4.93
C ALA A 18 9.05 -8.26 -4.79
N LYS A 19 9.39 -9.21 -5.68
CA LYS A 19 10.70 -9.89 -5.71
C LYS A 19 11.82 -8.88 -5.88
N LYS A 20 11.65 -7.95 -6.82
CA LYS A 20 12.64 -6.90 -7.08
C LYS A 20 12.76 -5.90 -5.93
N GLU A 21 11.67 -5.56 -5.24
CA GLU A 21 11.73 -4.74 -4.02
C GLU A 21 12.53 -5.45 -2.91
N LYS A 22 12.28 -6.76 -2.72
CA LYS A 22 12.86 -7.53 -1.61
C LYS A 22 14.33 -7.92 -1.85
N LEU A 23 14.66 -8.36 -3.07
CA LEU A 23 15.97 -8.91 -3.45
C LEU A 23 16.86 -7.88 -4.15
N GLY A 24 16.29 -6.81 -4.71
CA GLY A 24 17.03 -5.81 -5.44
C GLY A 24 17.68 -4.74 -4.54
N ASN A 25 18.39 -3.83 -5.19
CA ASN A 25 19.09 -2.71 -4.54
C ASN A 25 18.18 -1.50 -4.28
N ALA A 26 17.02 -1.44 -4.92
CA ALA A 26 16.05 -0.35 -4.78
C ALA A 26 15.03 -0.66 -3.68
N LYS A 27 15.50 -0.80 -2.43
CA LYS A 27 14.62 -1.00 -1.28
C LYS A 27 13.94 0.32 -0.91
N PRO A 28 12.67 0.30 -0.46
CA PRO A 28 11.99 1.51 -0.03
C PRO A 28 12.74 2.16 1.15
N PRO A 29 12.80 3.50 1.26
CA PRO A 29 13.52 4.17 2.35
C PRO A 29 13.14 3.70 3.76
N ILE A 30 11.88 3.30 3.97
CA ILE A 30 11.41 2.77 5.27
C ILE A 30 12.10 1.45 5.68
N PHE A 31 12.77 0.76 4.75
CA PHE A 31 13.57 -0.44 5.04
C PHE A 31 14.95 -0.07 5.60
N SER A 32 15.42 1.16 5.35
CA SER A 32 16.72 1.65 5.79
C SER A 32 16.70 2.20 7.21
N LEU A 33 15.53 2.56 7.74
CA LEU A 33 15.38 2.98 9.15
C LEU A 33 15.76 1.85 10.10
N HIS A 34 15.15 0.67 9.92
CA HIS A 34 15.46 -0.52 10.69
C HIS A 34 15.10 -1.78 9.90
N TYR A 35 15.99 -2.78 9.95
CA TYR A 35 15.75 -4.09 9.35
C TYR A 35 14.70 -4.86 10.14
N TRP A 36 13.60 -5.24 9.49
CA TRP A 36 12.59 -6.13 10.07
C TRP A 36 12.44 -7.38 9.20
N TRP A 37 12.76 -8.55 9.75
CA TRP A 37 12.88 -9.81 8.99
C TRP A 37 11.57 -10.24 8.32
N ALA A 38 10.42 -9.91 8.92
CA ALA A 38 9.09 -10.25 8.42
C ALA A 38 8.42 -9.11 7.63
N ARG A 39 9.17 -8.09 7.18
CA ARG A 39 8.61 -6.95 6.45
C ARG A 39 8.08 -7.41 5.09
N LYS A 40 6.80 -7.17 4.85
CA LYS A 40 6.14 -7.46 3.57
C LYS A 40 6.56 -6.39 2.55
N PRO A 41 6.81 -6.75 1.28
CA PRO A 41 6.99 -5.77 0.22
C PRO A 41 5.81 -4.78 0.17
N LEU A 42 6.09 -3.50 -0.02
CA LEU A 42 5.08 -2.45 -0.03
C LEU A 42 4.07 -2.67 -1.14
N ILE A 43 4.50 -3.12 -2.31
CA ILE A 43 3.56 -3.42 -3.41
C ILE A 43 2.54 -4.52 -3.04
N THR A 44 2.98 -5.55 -2.33
CA THR A 44 2.08 -6.62 -1.86
C THR A 44 1.11 -6.09 -0.81
N ALA A 45 1.61 -5.28 0.13
CA ALA A 45 0.76 -4.65 1.15
C ALA A 45 -0.29 -3.73 0.51
N ARG A 46 0.12 -2.90 -0.45
CA ARG A 46 -0.78 -2.01 -1.22
C ARG A 46 -1.87 -2.80 -1.92
N ALA A 47 -1.51 -3.86 -2.64
CA ALA A 47 -2.47 -4.67 -3.37
C ALA A 47 -3.46 -5.36 -2.45
N ALA A 48 -3.00 -5.90 -1.31
CA ALA A 48 -3.88 -6.52 -0.33
C ALA A 48 -4.85 -5.51 0.28
N VAL A 49 -4.37 -4.33 0.68
CA VAL A 49 -5.21 -3.28 1.27
C VAL A 49 -6.22 -2.75 0.24
N LEU A 50 -5.77 -2.38 -0.96
CA LEU A 50 -6.66 -1.95 -2.05
C LEU A 50 -7.72 -3.02 -2.34
N GLY A 51 -7.27 -4.27 -2.45
CA GLY A 51 -8.11 -5.43 -2.74
C GLY A 51 -9.21 -5.65 -1.69
N ALA A 52 -8.92 -5.36 -0.43
CA ALA A 52 -9.85 -5.48 0.69
C ALA A 52 -10.75 -4.24 0.88
N LEU A 53 -10.49 -3.14 0.20
CA LEU A 53 -11.19 -1.87 0.41
C LEU A 53 -12.17 -1.51 -0.71
N ILE A 54 -12.01 -2.07 -1.90
CA ILE A 54 -12.76 -1.64 -3.08
C ILE A 54 -13.40 -2.85 -3.75
N SER A 55 -14.68 -2.73 -4.12
CA SER A 55 -15.37 -3.69 -4.98
C SER A 55 -15.08 -3.43 -6.45
N LYS A 56 -15.20 -4.45 -7.30
CA LYS A 56 -14.94 -4.30 -8.74
C LYS A 56 -15.83 -3.25 -9.40
N GLU A 57 -17.09 -3.11 -8.96
CA GLU A 57 -18.06 -2.15 -9.50
C GLU A 57 -17.73 -0.70 -9.11
N ASN A 58 -17.10 -0.52 -7.96
CA ASN A 58 -16.70 0.78 -7.44
C ASN A 58 -15.24 1.13 -7.74
N LEU A 59 -14.48 0.22 -8.37
CA LEU A 59 -13.14 0.47 -8.85
C LEU A 59 -13.14 1.74 -9.72
N PRO A 60 -12.14 2.63 -9.62
CA PRO A 60 -12.29 4.00 -10.06
C PRO A 60 -12.86 4.09 -11.48
N MET A 61 -13.95 4.84 -11.66
CA MET A 61 -14.40 5.31 -12.98
C MET A 61 -13.30 6.10 -13.72
N ILE A 62 -12.21 6.42 -13.02
CA ILE A 62 -11.00 7.12 -13.45
C ILE A 62 -10.06 6.27 -14.30
N VAL A 63 -10.18 4.93 -14.29
CA VAL A 63 -9.26 4.11 -15.09
C VAL A 63 -9.65 3.98 -16.57
N GLY A 64 -10.82 4.51 -16.97
CA GLY A 64 -11.31 4.52 -18.35
C GLY A 64 -11.77 3.14 -18.82
N ASN A 65 -12.11 3.01 -20.11
CA ASN A 65 -12.64 1.76 -20.71
C ASN A 65 -11.57 0.66 -20.90
N GLY A 66 -10.45 0.71 -20.18
CA GLY A 66 -9.40 -0.30 -20.22
C GLY A 66 -9.81 -1.61 -19.52
N ASP A 67 -9.06 -2.68 -19.77
CA ASP A 67 -9.26 -3.94 -19.06
C ASP A 67 -8.92 -3.80 -17.55
N LEU A 68 -9.59 -4.61 -16.72
CA LEU A 68 -9.45 -4.58 -15.26
C LEU A 68 -7.99 -4.72 -14.81
N LYS A 69 -7.21 -5.59 -15.47
CA LYS A 69 -5.83 -5.87 -15.10
C LYS A 69 -4.95 -4.64 -15.32
N THR A 70 -4.97 -4.07 -16.52
CA THR A 70 -4.23 -2.83 -16.85
C THR A 70 -4.58 -1.70 -15.91
N ASN A 71 -5.85 -1.58 -15.56
CA ASN A 71 -6.35 -0.57 -14.65
C ASN A 71 -5.81 -0.75 -13.21
N LEU A 72 -5.81 -1.98 -12.70
CA LEU A 72 -5.21 -2.30 -11.40
C LEU A 72 -3.70 -2.05 -11.39
N LEU A 73 -2.97 -2.45 -12.45
CA LEU A 73 -1.53 -2.20 -12.53
C LEU A 73 -1.21 -0.69 -12.47
N ARG A 74 -2.02 0.15 -13.14
CA ARG A 74 -1.89 1.62 -13.08
C ARG A 74 -2.14 2.17 -11.67
N ILE A 75 -3.21 1.72 -11.00
CA ILE A 75 -3.54 2.14 -9.62
C ILE A 75 -2.42 1.73 -8.65
N LEU A 76 -1.93 0.50 -8.81
CA LEU A 76 -0.84 -0.06 -8.00
C LEU A 76 0.53 0.56 -8.32
N ARG A 77 0.61 1.41 -9.37
CA ARG A 77 1.85 2.03 -9.88
C ARG A 77 2.89 1.02 -10.34
N ILE A 78 2.44 -0.16 -10.78
CA ILE A 78 3.33 -1.15 -11.40
C ILE A 78 3.64 -0.65 -12.82
N PRO A 79 4.93 -0.48 -13.18
CA PRO A 79 5.30 -0.03 -14.52
C PRO A 79 4.92 -1.10 -15.56
N LYS A 80 4.56 -0.65 -16.78
CA LYS A 80 4.21 -1.57 -17.88
C LYS A 80 5.39 -2.42 -18.32
N ASP A 81 6.56 -1.80 -18.42
CA ASP A 81 7.82 -2.51 -18.54
C ASP A 81 8.42 -2.61 -17.14
N ILE A 82 8.50 -3.82 -16.61
CA ILE A 82 8.99 -4.04 -15.25
C ILE A 82 10.47 -3.67 -15.08
N ASN A 83 11.23 -3.52 -16.17
CA ASN A 83 12.64 -3.13 -16.16
C ASN A 83 12.84 -1.63 -16.41
N GLU A 84 11.80 -0.90 -16.81
CA GLU A 84 11.89 0.52 -17.14
C GLU A 84 10.89 1.35 -16.32
N GLY A 85 11.39 2.44 -15.72
CA GLY A 85 10.57 3.41 -15.00
C GLY A 85 10.62 3.30 -13.47
N PRO A 86 9.92 4.21 -12.78
CA PRO A 86 9.93 4.27 -11.32
C PRO A 86 9.26 3.05 -10.70
N ARG A 87 9.81 2.58 -9.59
CA ARG A 87 9.28 1.42 -8.86
C ARG A 87 7.92 1.73 -8.26
N ALA A 88 7.11 0.69 -8.04
CA ALA A 88 5.77 0.92 -7.53
C ALA A 88 5.77 1.59 -6.15
N HIS A 89 6.69 1.19 -5.27
CA HIS A 89 6.80 1.73 -3.92
C HIS A 89 7.26 3.20 -3.88
N THR A 90 8.00 3.68 -4.89
CA THR A 90 8.49 5.08 -4.96
C THR A 90 7.42 6.06 -5.40
N GLN A 91 6.26 5.57 -5.81
CA GLN A 91 5.16 6.38 -6.33
C GLN A 91 3.94 6.24 -5.43
N ASP A 92 3.29 7.37 -5.17
CA ASP A 92 2.04 7.37 -4.44
C ASP A 92 0.88 6.88 -5.32
N PRO A 93 0.02 6.00 -4.78
CA PRO A 93 -1.21 5.63 -5.46
C PRO A 93 -2.12 6.86 -5.61
N PRO A 94 -3.05 6.86 -6.56
CA PRO A 94 -3.98 7.98 -6.80
C PRO A 94 -5.03 8.12 -5.67
N ALA A 95 -4.60 8.54 -4.48
CA ALA A 95 -5.39 8.46 -3.24
C ALA A 95 -6.72 9.21 -3.28
N GLU A 96 -6.76 10.40 -3.91
CA GLU A 96 -7.99 11.21 -4.02
C GLU A 96 -9.11 10.43 -4.72
N TYR A 97 -8.78 9.84 -5.86
CA TYR A 97 -9.66 9.00 -6.67
C TYR A 97 -10.07 7.72 -5.95
N LEU A 98 -9.18 7.14 -5.15
CA LEU A 98 -9.45 5.93 -4.39
C LEU A 98 -10.38 6.19 -3.21
N LYS A 99 -10.29 7.35 -2.54
CA LYS A 99 -11.20 7.71 -1.45
C LYS A 99 -12.66 7.70 -1.88
N GLU A 100 -12.96 8.26 -3.05
CA GLU A 100 -14.34 8.25 -3.59
C GLU A 100 -14.84 6.81 -3.83
N ALA A 101 -14.01 5.95 -4.41
CA ALA A 101 -14.33 4.54 -4.63
C ALA A 101 -14.55 3.77 -3.32
N ILE A 102 -13.72 4.06 -2.32
CA ILE A 102 -13.81 3.47 -0.98
C ILE A 102 -15.11 3.93 -0.30
N ILE A 103 -15.45 5.22 -0.33
CA ILE A 103 -16.71 5.76 0.22
C ILE A 103 -17.92 5.16 -0.50
N LYS A 104 -17.88 4.96 -1.82
CA LYS A 104 -18.95 4.25 -2.53
C LYS A 104 -19.11 2.79 -2.10
N THR A 105 -18.01 2.15 -1.69
CA THR A 105 -18.00 0.75 -1.25
C THR A 105 -18.51 0.60 0.18
N TRP A 106 -18.15 1.51 1.09
CA TRP A 106 -18.39 1.38 2.54
C TRP A 106 -19.31 2.44 3.15
N GLY A 107 -19.68 3.48 2.41
CA GLY A 107 -20.42 4.66 2.90
C GLY A 107 -19.56 5.71 3.59
N GLU A 108 -18.36 5.34 4.04
CA GLU A 108 -17.37 6.21 4.68
C GLU A 108 -15.95 5.73 4.37
N ILE A 109 -14.93 6.45 4.87
CA ILE A 109 -13.54 5.97 4.80
C ILE A 109 -13.30 5.05 6.01
N PRO A 110 -13.15 3.72 5.81
CA PRO A 110 -12.92 2.80 6.91
C PRO A 110 -11.53 3.00 7.52
N THR A 111 -11.39 2.56 8.77
CA THR A 111 -10.10 2.46 9.45
C THR A 111 -9.55 1.05 9.31
N VAL A 112 -8.34 0.93 8.75
CA VAL A 112 -7.65 -0.35 8.57
C VAL A 112 -6.94 -0.73 9.87
N LEU A 113 -7.30 -1.88 10.46
CA LEU A 113 -6.60 -2.45 11.60
C LEU A 113 -5.60 -3.50 11.12
N ASP A 114 -4.33 -3.32 11.48
CA ASP A 114 -3.31 -4.36 11.39
C ASP A 114 -2.88 -4.79 12.81
N PRO A 115 -3.38 -5.93 13.32
CA PRO A 115 -3.08 -6.39 14.67
C PRO A 115 -1.69 -7.02 14.82
N PHE A 116 -0.97 -7.23 13.71
CA PHE A 116 0.36 -7.86 13.67
C PHE A 116 1.28 -7.11 12.70
N ALA A 117 1.40 -5.80 12.95
CA ALA A 117 1.94 -4.88 11.96
C ALA A 117 3.43 -5.06 11.67
N GLY A 118 4.21 -5.52 12.65
CA GLY A 118 5.65 -5.74 12.53
C GLY A 118 6.36 -4.50 12.01
N GLY A 119 6.92 -4.61 10.81
CA GLY A 119 7.60 -3.49 10.14
C GLY A 119 6.67 -2.39 9.60
N GLY A 120 5.35 -2.58 9.61
CA GLY A 120 4.37 -1.53 9.30
C GLY A 120 3.99 -1.36 7.83
N SER A 121 4.25 -2.34 6.95
CA SER A 121 3.96 -2.21 5.52
C SER A 121 2.47 -2.01 5.19
N ILE A 122 1.57 -2.75 5.85
CA ILE A 122 0.11 -2.64 5.64
C ILE A 122 -0.44 -1.29 6.12
N PRO A 123 -0.21 -0.85 7.38
CA PRO A 123 -0.68 0.46 7.80
C PRO A 123 -0.05 1.61 7.02
N PHE A 124 1.22 1.47 6.58
CA PHE A 124 1.85 2.45 5.68
C PHE A 124 1.08 2.60 4.36
N GLU A 125 0.80 1.51 3.66
CA GLU A 125 0.08 1.57 2.39
C GLU A 125 -1.40 1.93 2.57
N ALA A 126 -2.04 1.57 3.69
CA ALA A 126 -3.38 2.05 4.02
C ALA A 126 -3.44 3.59 4.11
N LEU A 127 -2.45 4.21 4.76
CA LEU A 127 -2.33 5.67 4.80
C LEU A 127 -2.12 6.26 3.40
N ARG A 128 -1.28 5.64 2.56
CA ARG A 128 -1.04 6.11 1.17
C ARG A 128 -2.26 5.96 0.28
N LEU A 129 -3.11 4.96 0.51
CA LEU A 129 -4.39 4.79 -0.19
C LEU A 129 -5.47 5.75 0.30
N GLY A 130 -5.20 6.51 1.36
CA GLY A 130 -6.09 7.54 1.89
C GLY A 130 -6.98 7.10 3.05
N CYS A 131 -6.75 5.91 3.61
CA CYS A 131 -7.48 5.41 4.78
C CYS A 131 -6.82 5.84 6.09
N ASN A 132 -7.58 5.76 7.18
CA ASN A 132 -7.01 5.72 8.51
C ASN A 132 -6.44 4.32 8.79
N ALA A 133 -5.42 4.23 9.63
CA ALA A 133 -4.84 2.96 10.01
C ALA A 133 -4.54 2.91 11.52
N VAL A 134 -4.82 1.77 12.13
CA VAL A 134 -4.41 1.40 13.49
C VAL A 134 -3.48 0.21 13.37
N ALA A 135 -2.27 0.34 13.90
CA ALA A 135 -1.26 -0.70 13.87
C ALA A 135 -0.96 -1.15 15.31
N VAL A 136 -0.97 -2.45 15.54
CA VAL A 136 -0.61 -3.06 16.83
C VAL A 136 0.49 -4.09 16.59
N ASP A 137 1.44 -4.13 17.51
CA ASP A 137 2.40 -5.22 17.60
C ASP A 137 2.83 -5.38 19.05
N TYR A 138 2.98 -6.62 19.50
CA TYR A 138 3.46 -6.94 20.85
C TYR A 138 4.96 -6.71 20.98
N ASN A 139 5.71 -6.87 19.89
CA ASN A 139 7.15 -6.73 19.92
C ASN A 139 7.52 -5.25 20.12
N PRO A 140 8.29 -4.89 21.17
CA PRO A 140 8.64 -3.50 21.45
C PRO A 140 9.50 -2.87 20.34
N VAL A 141 10.29 -3.66 19.61
CA VAL A 141 11.06 -3.19 18.46
C VAL A 141 10.12 -2.86 17.31
N ALA A 142 9.14 -3.71 17.01
CA ALA A 142 8.10 -3.41 16.01
C ALA A 142 7.33 -2.14 16.37
N TYR A 143 6.94 -1.98 17.64
CA TYR A 143 6.28 -0.78 18.13
C TYR A 143 7.10 0.50 17.84
N LEU A 144 8.41 0.50 18.13
CA LEU A 144 9.27 1.64 17.82
C LEU A 144 9.35 1.91 16.30
N ILE A 145 9.50 0.86 15.48
CA ILE A 145 9.50 0.99 14.02
C ILE A 145 8.20 1.63 13.52
N LEU A 146 7.04 1.22 14.06
CA LEU A 146 5.74 1.77 13.69
C LEU A 146 5.65 3.24 14.06
N LYS A 147 6.13 3.63 15.24
CA LYS A 147 6.18 5.04 15.67
C LYS A 147 7.05 5.88 14.74
N GLU A 148 8.26 5.41 14.43
CA GLU A 148 9.22 6.12 13.59
C GLU A 148 8.80 6.17 12.12
N THR A 149 8.15 5.13 11.60
CA THR A 149 7.77 5.04 10.18
C THR A 149 6.43 5.74 9.91
N LEU A 150 5.48 5.71 10.84
CA LEU A 150 4.11 6.12 10.60
C LEU A 150 3.71 7.36 11.40
N GLU A 151 3.92 7.33 12.72
CA GLU A 151 3.37 8.33 13.63
C GLU A 151 4.21 9.61 13.65
N TYR A 152 5.52 9.49 13.84
CA TYR A 152 6.42 10.63 13.97
C TYR A 152 6.52 11.44 12.68
N PRO A 153 6.67 10.83 11.48
CA PRO A 153 6.68 11.59 10.24
C PRO A 153 5.36 12.34 10.02
N LYS A 154 4.22 11.71 10.33
CA LYS A 154 2.90 12.34 10.24
C LYS A 154 2.71 13.48 11.24
N LYS A 155 3.20 13.32 12.47
CA LYS A 155 3.01 14.27 13.58
C LYS A 155 3.97 15.46 13.51
N TYR A 156 5.24 15.22 13.19
CA TYR A 156 6.30 16.21 13.27
C TYR A 156 6.77 16.72 11.90
N GLY A 157 6.58 15.93 10.83
CA GLY A 157 6.92 16.31 9.46
C GLY A 157 8.35 16.84 9.35
N MET A 158 8.52 17.99 8.69
CA MET A 158 9.82 18.62 8.45
C MET A 158 10.58 19.02 9.73
N LYS A 159 9.92 19.07 10.89
CA LYS A 159 10.61 19.36 12.16
C LYS A 159 11.59 18.26 12.60
N LEU A 160 11.54 17.08 11.98
CA LEU A 160 12.47 15.97 12.25
C LEU A 160 13.84 16.12 11.57
N ILE A 161 13.97 17.07 10.63
CA ILE A 161 15.17 17.26 9.80
C ILE A 161 16.00 18.48 10.29
N LEU A 162 15.56 19.11 11.39
CA LEU A 162 16.17 20.28 12.02
C LEU A 162 16.99 19.87 13.24
#